data_AF-A0A8H7DX80-F1
#
_entry.id   AF-A0A8H7DX80-F1
#
_cell.length_a   1.000
_cell.length_b   1.000
_cell.length_c   1.000
_cell.angle_alpha   90.00
_cell.angle_beta   90.00
_cell.angle_gamma   90.00
#
_symmetry.space_group_name_H-M   'P 1'
#
loop_
_entity.id
_entity.type
_entity.pdbx_description
1 polymer ?
#
loop_
_entity_poly.entity_id
_entity_poly.type
_entity_poly.pdbx_seq_one_letter_code
_entity_poly.pdbx_strand_id
1 'polypeptide(L)'
;MKWLFSVVAFLAIQIVSASPVIEKRASVNDVANIGYATLNGGTSGGSGGTTTVVTSLSALTSAVSGSAKKVVVIQGTITGNTVVKVGPNTTIVGRGGSLVGVGLRVLDVSNVIIRNLKVSKVLASAGDAIGVQNSHQVWLDHLDLSSDLSHDKD
;
A
#
# COMPACT_ATOMS: atom_id res chain seq x y z
N MET A 1 -37.65 -41.76 49.23
CA MET A 1 -37.12 -42.41 48.01
C MET A 1 -35.99 -41.55 47.48
N LYS A 2 -34.76 -42.07 47.51
CA LYS A 2 -33.52 -41.36 47.12
C LYS A 2 -33.38 -41.46 45.59
N TRP A 3 -33.26 -40.34 44.89
CA TRP A 3 -32.95 -40.32 43.45
C TRP A 3 -31.63 -39.58 43.27
N LEU A 4 -30.58 -40.32 42.92
CA LEU A 4 -29.30 -39.78 42.48
C LEU A 4 -29.44 -39.35 41.02
N PHE A 5 -29.10 -38.09 40.72
CA PHE A 5 -28.81 -37.67 39.35
C PHE A 5 -27.28 -37.57 39.18
N SER A 6 -26.70 -38.46 38.38
CA SER A 6 -25.31 -38.38 37.95
C SER A 6 -25.16 -37.31 36.87
N VAL A 7 -24.27 -36.34 37.11
CA VAL A 7 -23.83 -35.36 36.11
C VAL A 7 -22.61 -35.93 35.38
N VAL A 8 -22.75 -36.23 34.10
CA VAL A 8 -21.62 -36.54 33.21
C VAL A 8 -21.18 -35.25 32.55
N ALA A 9 -20.02 -34.72 32.95
CA ALA A 9 -19.41 -33.57 32.29
C ALA A 9 -18.59 -34.05 31.09
N PHE A 10 -19.07 -33.78 29.88
CA PHE A 10 -18.28 -33.93 28.65
C PHE A 10 -17.33 -32.75 28.51
N LEU A 11 -16.03 -33.00 28.65
CA LEU A 11 -14.99 -32.02 28.34
C LEU A 11 -14.72 -32.06 26.83
N ALA A 12 -15.26 -31.09 26.09
CA ALA A 12 -14.92 -30.91 24.68
C ALA A 12 -13.52 -30.27 24.57
N ILE A 13 -12.52 -31.05 24.18
CA ILE A 13 -11.20 -30.53 23.82
C ILE A 13 -11.35 -29.88 22.44
N GLN A 14 -11.36 -28.55 22.40
CA GLN A 14 -11.28 -27.79 21.17
C GLN A 14 -9.83 -27.84 20.67
N ILE A 15 -9.61 -28.55 19.56
CA ILE A 15 -8.34 -28.50 18.85
C ILE A 15 -8.34 -27.18 18.07
N VAL A 16 -7.63 -26.16 18.58
CA VAL A 16 -7.36 -24.94 17.81
C VAL A 16 -6.37 -25.31 16.71
N SER A 17 -6.87 -25.52 15.50
CA SER A 17 -6.02 -25.56 14.31
C SER A 17 -5.64 -24.12 13.94
N ALA A 18 -4.47 -23.66 14.39
CA ALA A 18 -3.87 -22.46 13.83
C ALA A 18 -3.37 -22.79 12.42
N SER A 19 -4.22 -22.59 11.40
CA SER A 19 -3.72 -22.47 10.05
C SER A 19 -2.74 -21.28 10.03
N PRO A 20 -1.58 -21.37 9.37
CA PRO A 20 -0.80 -20.17 9.09
C PRO A 20 -1.71 -19.28 8.25
N VAL A 21 -2.25 -18.23 8.87
CA VAL A 21 -2.95 -17.19 8.12
C VAL A 21 -1.87 -16.57 7.27
N ILE A 22 -1.84 -16.94 5.99
CA ILE A 22 -1.13 -16.14 4.99
C ILE A 22 -1.91 -14.83 4.97
N GLU A 23 -1.51 -13.92 5.86
CA GLU A 23 -2.07 -12.58 5.91
C GLU A 23 -1.95 -11.98 4.51
N LYS A 24 -3.02 -11.30 4.09
CA LYS A 24 -3.00 -10.57 2.83
C LYS A 24 -1.82 -9.60 2.90
N ARG A 25 -0.81 -9.78 2.02
CA ARG A 25 0.48 -9.05 2.06
C ARG A 25 0.35 -7.52 2.17
N ALA A 26 -0.75 -6.96 1.70
CA ALA A 26 -1.13 -5.57 1.97
C ALA A 26 -2.66 -5.41 2.00
N SER A 27 -3.18 -4.81 3.06
CA SER A 27 -4.57 -4.36 3.14
C SER A 27 -4.71 -2.92 2.65
N VAL A 28 -5.90 -2.56 2.16
CA VAL A 28 -6.23 -1.21 1.70
C VAL A 28 -6.33 -0.20 2.84
N ASN A 29 -6.54 -0.69 4.06
CA ASN A 29 -6.77 0.12 5.26
C ASN A 29 -5.60 0.07 6.24
N ASP A 30 -4.46 -0.52 5.85
CA ASP A 30 -3.28 -0.56 6.71
C ASP A 30 -2.81 0.86 7.04
N VAL A 31 -2.31 0.99 8.25
CA VAL A 31 -1.70 2.22 8.78
C VAL A 31 -0.27 1.87 9.23
N ALA A 32 0.64 2.84 9.15
CA ALA A 32 1.99 2.64 9.65
C ALA A 32 1.93 2.32 11.14
N ASN A 33 2.55 1.21 11.55
CA ASN A 33 2.53 0.71 12.92
C ASN A 33 3.92 0.65 13.56
N ILE A 34 4.98 1.02 12.82
CA ILE A 34 6.35 1.05 13.31
C ILE A 34 7.18 2.16 12.66
N GLY A 35 8.18 2.67 13.39
CA GLY A 35 9.15 3.65 12.89
C GLY A 35 8.65 5.09 12.87
N TYR A 36 9.43 6.00 12.27
CA TYR A 36 9.13 7.44 12.26
C TYR A 36 7.79 7.80 11.61
N ALA A 37 7.27 6.96 10.71
CA ALA A 37 5.97 7.14 10.08
C ALA A 37 4.80 7.07 11.07
N THR A 38 5.00 6.56 12.29
CA THR A 38 3.97 6.52 13.35
C THR A 38 3.93 7.80 14.20
N LEU A 39 4.90 8.69 14.06
CA LEU A 39 4.98 9.90 14.87
C LEU A 39 4.08 11.01 14.33
N ASN A 40 3.88 12.07 15.13
CA ASN A 40 3.14 13.28 14.73
C ASN A 40 1.72 13.01 14.19
N GLY A 41 0.97 12.10 14.84
CA GLY A 41 -0.37 11.69 14.42
C GLY A 41 -0.42 10.44 13.55
N GLY A 42 0.75 9.92 13.14
CA GLY A 42 0.88 8.68 12.38
C GLY A 42 0.53 8.80 10.90
N THR A 43 0.83 7.75 10.14
CA THR A 43 0.57 7.68 8.70
C THR A 43 -0.55 6.69 8.43
N SER A 44 -1.74 7.19 8.07
CA SER A 44 -2.92 6.38 7.77
C SER A 44 -3.29 6.35 6.29
N GLY A 45 -2.61 7.16 5.47
CA GLY A 45 -2.87 7.31 4.05
C GLY A 45 -4.35 7.53 3.76
N GLY A 46 -4.86 6.68 2.88
CA GLY A 46 -6.24 6.60 2.43
C GLY A 46 -7.18 5.74 3.27
N SER A 47 -6.74 5.14 4.38
CA SER A 47 -7.52 4.15 5.14
C SER A 47 -8.94 4.65 5.49
N GLY A 48 -9.98 3.91 5.12
CA GLY A 48 -11.39 4.32 5.30
C GLY A 48 -11.90 5.36 4.28
N GLY A 49 -11.09 5.75 3.30
CA GLY A 49 -11.47 6.58 2.17
C GLY A 49 -12.08 5.79 1.00
N THR A 50 -12.44 6.49 -0.07
CA THR A 50 -12.97 5.84 -1.29
C THR A 50 -11.89 5.00 -1.96
N THR A 51 -12.23 3.77 -2.35
CA THR A 51 -11.30 2.86 -3.04
C THR A 51 -11.57 2.84 -4.54
N THR A 52 -10.53 3.10 -5.34
CA THR A 52 -10.58 3.05 -6.81
C THR A 52 -9.54 2.07 -7.33
N VAL A 53 -9.93 1.16 -8.23
CA VAL A 53 -8.99 0.27 -8.94
C VAL A 53 -8.60 0.92 -10.25
N VAL A 54 -7.29 0.98 -10.53
CA VAL A 54 -6.74 1.58 -11.76
C VAL A 54 -5.89 0.57 -12.52
N THR A 55 -6.00 0.61 -13.84
CA THR A 55 -5.28 -0.25 -14.79
C THR A 55 -4.60 0.55 -15.90
N SER A 56 -4.66 1.88 -15.85
CA SER A 56 -4.09 2.78 -16.86
C SER A 56 -3.45 4.01 -16.21
N LEU A 57 -2.52 4.63 -16.93
CA LEU A 57 -1.76 5.79 -16.45
C LEU A 57 -2.66 7.01 -16.22
N SER A 58 -3.64 7.24 -17.09
CA SER A 58 -4.60 8.35 -16.93
C SER A 58 -5.47 8.14 -15.69
N ALA A 59 -6.00 6.91 -15.49
CA ALA A 59 -6.79 6.58 -14.31
C ALA A 59 -5.97 6.72 -13.02
N LEU A 60 -4.71 6.26 -13.01
CA LEU A 60 -3.80 6.44 -11.88
C LEU A 60 -3.60 7.94 -11.57
N THR A 61 -3.23 8.73 -12.58
CA THR A 61 -2.98 10.17 -12.43
C THR A 61 -4.20 10.91 -11.86
N SER A 62 -5.39 10.62 -12.37
CA SER A 62 -6.63 11.21 -11.86
C SER A 62 -6.94 10.76 -10.43
N ALA A 63 -6.84 9.46 -10.15
CA ALA A 63 -7.24 8.87 -8.87
C ALA A 63 -6.38 9.32 -7.69
N VAL A 64 -5.10 9.64 -7.89
CA VAL A 64 -4.19 10.07 -6.82
C VAL A 64 -4.21 11.58 -6.55
N SER A 65 -4.94 12.35 -7.36
CA SER A 65 -4.99 13.81 -7.26
C SER A 65 -5.92 14.31 -6.15
N GLY A 66 -5.81 15.60 -5.79
CA GLY A 66 -6.63 16.26 -4.78
C GLY A 66 -6.34 15.81 -3.34
N SER A 67 -7.11 16.28 -2.37
CA SER A 67 -6.82 16.12 -0.93
C SER A 67 -7.75 15.18 -0.16
N ALA A 68 -8.89 14.80 -0.74
CA ALA A 68 -9.85 13.88 -0.10
C ALA A 68 -9.22 12.51 0.18
N LYS A 69 -9.53 11.89 1.31
CA LYS A 69 -8.96 10.59 1.70
C LYS A 69 -9.33 9.49 0.69
N LYS A 70 -8.33 8.79 0.15
CA LYS A 70 -8.53 7.84 -0.97
C LYS A 70 -7.54 6.68 -1.00
N VAL A 71 -8.03 5.52 -1.43
CA VAL A 71 -7.21 4.35 -1.74
C VAL A 71 -7.22 4.12 -3.25
N VAL A 72 -6.03 4.01 -3.84
CA VAL A 72 -5.81 3.72 -5.24
C VAL A 72 -5.14 2.36 -5.36
N VAL A 73 -5.88 1.39 -5.89
CA VAL A 73 -5.41 0.02 -6.08
C VAL A 73 -4.92 -0.14 -7.51
N ILE A 74 -3.62 -0.36 -7.69
CA ILE A 74 -3.03 -0.62 -9.01
C ILE A 74 -3.19 -2.11 -9.33
N GLN A 75 -3.88 -2.43 -10.42
CA GLN A 75 -4.03 -3.80 -10.90
C GLN A 75 -3.28 -3.99 -12.22
N GLY A 76 -2.36 -4.96 -12.24
CA GLY A 76 -1.55 -5.25 -13.41
C GLY A 76 -0.47 -4.19 -13.66
N THR A 77 0.01 -4.14 -14.90
CA THR A 77 1.12 -3.26 -15.29
C THR A 77 0.60 -1.98 -15.92
N ILE A 78 1.08 -0.83 -15.43
CA ILE A 78 0.89 0.48 -16.03
C ILE A 78 2.26 0.97 -16.53
N THR A 79 2.33 1.31 -17.82
CA THR A 79 3.56 1.75 -18.48
C THR A 79 3.47 3.23 -18.87
N GLY A 80 4.60 3.93 -18.86
CA GLY A 80 4.72 5.30 -19.32
C GLY A 80 6.18 5.78 -19.35
N ASN A 81 6.37 7.08 -19.51
CA ASN A 81 7.65 7.76 -19.32
C ASN A 81 7.39 9.11 -18.65
N THR A 82 6.96 9.06 -17.40
CA THR A 82 6.50 10.27 -16.69
C THR A 82 6.56 10.10 -15.18
N VAL A 83 6.28 11.19 -14.46
CA VAL A 83 6.13 11.20 -13.01
C VAL A 83 4.70 11.56 -12.62
N VAL A 84 4.08 10.72 -11.81
CA VAL A 84 2.75 10.96 -11.25
C VAL A 84 2.89 11.62 -9.88
N LYS A 85 2.32 12.82 -9.72
CA LYS A 85 2.27 13.53 -8.43
C LYS A 85 1.13 12.96 -7.59
N VAL A 86 1.45 12.58 -6.36
CA VAL A 86 0.52 11.97 -5.40
C VAL A 86 0.04 13.04 -4.42
N GLY A 87 -1.28 13.20 -4.29
CA GLY A 87 -1.90 14.10 -3.32
C GLY A 87 -1.86 13.54 -1.88
N PRO A 88 -2.14 14.36 -0.86
CA PRO A 88 -2.16 13.92 0.53
C PRO A 88 -3.30 12.93 0.79
N ASN A 89 -3.26 12.25 1.94
CA ASN A 89 -4.30 11.32 2.38
C ASN A 89 -4.56 10.17 1.39
N THR A 90 -3.48 9.67 0.78
CA THR A 90 -3.54 8.69 -0.30
C THR A 90 -2.86 7.40 0.11
N THR A 91 -3.52 6.26 -0.10
CA THR A 91 -2.88 4.94 -0.13
C THR A 91 -2.80 4.47 -1.57
N ILE A 92 -1.61 4.26 -2.10
CA ILE A 92 -1.38 3.51 -3.34
C ILE A 92 -0.99 2.09 -2.95
N VAL A 93 -1.72 1.09 -3.43
CA VAL A 93 -1.43 -0.31 -3.12
C VAL A 93 -1.53 -1.20 -4.35
N GLY A 94 -0.55 -2.06 -4.58
CA GLY A 94 -0.60 -3.00 -5.70
C GLY A 94 -1.45 -4.23 -5.40
N ARG A 95 -2.24 -4.65 -6.40
CA ARG A 95 -2.86 -5.98 -6.52
C ARG A 95 -2.21 -6.70 -7.69
N GLY A 96 -0.99 -7.17 -7.47
CA GLY A 96 -0.08 -7.53 -8.57
C GLY A 96 0.26 -6.31 -9.43
N GLY A 97 0.31 -5.12 -8.82
CA GLY A 97 0.52 -3.85 -9.50
C GLY A 97 1.99 -3.63 -9.85
N SER A 98 2.25 -3.11 -11.05
CA SER A 98 3.57 -2.70 -11.49
C SER A 98 3.51 -1.38 -12.27
N LEU A 99 4.49 -0.52 -12.04
CA LEU A 99 4.77 0.67 -12.82
C LEU A 99 6.06 0.46 -13.61
N VAL A 100 6.00 0.65 -14.93
CA VAL A 100 7.17 0.54 -15.81
C VAL A 100 7.39 1.88 -16.50
N GLY A 101 8.51 2.54 -16.24
CA GLY A 101 8.80 3.87 -16.75
C GLY A 101 8.01 5.02 -16.08
N VAL A 102 7.24 4.72 -15.04
CA VAL A 102 6.44 5.70 -14.31
C VAL A 102 6.97 5.88 -12.89
N GLY A 103 7.44 7.08 -12.57
CA GLY A 103 7.82 7.47 -11.21
C GLY A 103 6.63 7.98 -10.39
N LEU A 104 6.72 7.90 -9.06
CA LEU A 104 5.76 8.51 -8.14
C LEU A 104 6.42 9.66 -7.37
N ARG A 105 5.74 10.80 -7.24
CA ARG A 105 6.24 11.97 -6.50
C ARG A 105 5.30 12.35 -5.38
N VAL A 106 5.81 12.30 -4.15
CA VAL A 106 5.18 12.88 -2.96
C VAL A 106 5.91 14.18 -2.67
N LEU A 107 5.27 15.31 -2.98
CA LEU A 107 5.88 16.64 -2.91
C LEU A 107 4.94 17.61 -2.20
N ASP A 108 5.43 18.30 -1.17
CA ASP A 108 4.70 19.31 -0.39
C ASP A 108 3.38 18.79 0.22
N VAL A 109 3.33 17.51 0.57
CA VAL A 109 2.13 16.85 1.09
C VAL A 109 2.47 15.92 2.25
N SER A 110 1.45 15.43 2.95
CA SER A 110 1.61 14.49 4.05
C SER A 110 0.56 13.39 4.05
N ASN A 111 0.77 12.38 4.89
CA ASN A 111 -0.13 11.26 5.08
C ASN A 111 -0.32 10.44 3.80
N VAL A 112 0.77 9.84 3.32
CA VAL A 112 0.80 9.02 2.09
C VAL A 112 1.37 7.63 2.37
N ILE A 113 0.72 6.61 1.84
CA ILE A 113 1.16 5.21 1.90
C ILE A 113 1.38 4.70 0.47
N ILE A 114 2.52 4.10 0.17
CA ILE A 114 2.78 3.41 -1.11
C ILE A 114 3.28 2.00 -0.81
N ARG A 115 2.49 0.99 -1.19
CA ARG A 115 2.73 -0.40 -0.74
C ARG A 115 2.51 -1.48 -1.79
N ASN A 116 3.23 -2.60 -1.63
CA ASN A 116 3.08 -3.81 -2.44
C ASN A 116 3.12 -3.53 -3.95
N LEU A 117 4.08 -2.72 -4.38
CA LEU A 117 4.17 -2.18 -5.73
C LEU A 117 5.57 -2.41 -6.31
N LYS A 118 5.62 -2.82 -7.57
CA LYS A 118 6.87 -2.85 -8.34
C LYS A 118 7.01 -1.57 -9.15
N VAL A 119 8.15 -0.90 -9.08
CA VAL A 119 8.45 0.26 -9.93
C VAL A 119 9.78 -0.01 -10.63
N SER A 120 9.78 0.03 -11.96
CA SER A 120 10.97 -0.32 -12.74
C SER A 120 11.18 0.58 -13.95
N LYS A 121 12.43 0.67 -14.41
CA LYS A 121 12.80 1.31 -15.69
C LYS A 121 12.32 2.76 -15.85
N VAL A 122 12.24 3.50 -14.75
CA VAL A 122 11.96 4.94 -14.80
C VAL A 122 13.17 5.62 -15.43
N LEU A 123 12.98 6.33 -16.54
CA LEU A 123 14.09 7.00 -17.23
C LEU A 123 14.51 8.26 -16.48
N ALA A 124 15.75 8.72 -16.69
CA ALA A 124 16.26 9.96 -16.07
C ALA A 124 15.35 11.18 -16.34
N SER A 125 14.73 11.25 -17.53
CA SER A 125 13.77 12.30 -17.90
C SER A 125 12.46 12.25 -17.11
N ALA A 126 12.08 11.09 -16.57
CA ALA A 126 10.93 10.92 -15.69
C ALA A 126 11.29 11.07 -14.20
N GLY A 127 12.58 11.09 -13.85
CA GLY A 127 13.07 11.28 -12.48
C GLY A 127 13.21 9.97 -11.70
N ASP A 128 12.80 9.95 -10.44
CA ASP A 128 12.98 8.82 -9.52
C ASP A 128 11.85 7.79 -9.61
N ALA A 129 12.13 6.55 -9.22
CA ALA A 129 11.08 5.55 -9.02
C ALA A 129 10.04 6.03 -7.98
N ILE A 130 10.52 6.53 -6.83
CA ILE A 130 9.71 7.23 -5.83
C ILE A 130 10.53 8.39 -5.28
N GLY A 131 10.03 9.62 -5.48
CA GLY A 131 10.60 10.82 -4.87
C GLY A 131 9.72 11.35 -3.74
N VAL A 132 10.29 11.50 -2.54
CA VAL A 132 9.64 12.13 -1.37
C VAL A 132 10.38 13.40 -1.03
N GLN A 133 9.73 14.55 -1.18
CA GLN A 133 10.37 15.87 -1.10
C GLN A 133 9.48 16.82 -0.29
N ASN A 134 10.07 17.51 0.69
CA ASN A 134 9.36 18.42 1.60
C ASN A 134 8.02 17.86 2.11
N SER A 135 8.03 16.59 2.53
CA SER A 135 6.84 15.82 2.88
C SER A 135 7.09 15.05 4.19
N HIS A 136 6.03 14.78 4.95
CA HIS A 136 6.12 14.04 6.22
C HIS A 136 4.94 13.06 6.36
N GLN A 137 5.03 12.11 7.30
CA GLN A 137 4.04 11.03 7.44
C GLN A 137 3.87 10.26 6.12
N VAL A 138 4.97 9.71 5.63
CA VAL A 138 5.01 8.90 4.40
C VAL A 138 5.50 7.50 4.76
N TRP A 139 4.76 6.48 4.34
CA TRP A 139 5.13 5.08 4.56
C TRP A 139 5.28 4.34 3.23
N LEU A 140 6.51 3.96 2.94
CA LEU A 140 6.90 3.16 1.79
C LEU A 140 7.19 1.75 2.28
N ASP A 141 6.43 0.75 1.83
CA ASP A 141 6.57 -0.61 2.36
C ASP A 141 6.28 -1.70 1.32
N HIS A 142 7.03 -2.81 1.38
CA HIS A 142 6.96 -3.91 0.42
C HIS A 142 7.05 -3.43 -1.04
N LEU A 143 8.11 -2.68 -1.34
CA LEU A 143 8.39 -2.17 -2.68
C LEU A 143 9.51 -2.98 -3.34
N ASP A 144 9.40 -3.14 -4.64
CA ASP A 144 10.43 -3.67 -5.51
C ASP A 144 10.80 -2.57 -6.51
N LEU A 145 11.97 -1.97 -6.32
CA LEU A 145 12.45 -0.83 -7.10
C LEU A 145 13.69 -1.27 -7.89
N SER A 146 13.65 -1.12 -9.20
CA SER A 146 14.74 -1.55 -10.08
C SER A 146 14.92 -0.65 -11.30
N SER A 147 16.13 -0.65 -11.86
CA SER A 147 16.48 0.03 -13.12
C SER A 147 17.18 -0.95 -14.06
N ASP A 148 17.63 -0.47 -15.22
CA ASP A 148 18.56 -1.18 -16.09
C ASP A 148 19.85 -0.38 -16.27
N LEU A 149 20.93 -1.09 -16.65
CA LEU A 149 22.26 -0.50 -16.82
C LEU A 149 22.46 0.14 -18.20
N SER A 150 21.41 0.25 -19.01
CA SER A 150 21.50 0.64 -20.43
C SER A 150 20.95 2.03 -20.73
N HIS A 151 20.36 2.71 -19.76
CA HIS A 151 19.75 4.03 -19.92
C HIS A 151 20.40 5.11 -19.03
N ASP A 152 21.66 4.90 -18.63
CA ASP A 152 22.51 5.85 -17.88
C ASP A 152 21.81 6.49 -16.68
N LYS A 153 20.94 5.72 -16.02
CA LYS A 153 20.26 6.11 -14.79
C LYS A 153 20.59 5.12 -13.68
N ASP A 154 21.35 5.64 -12.71
CA ASP A 154 21.86 4.99 -11.49
C ASP A 154 22.74 3.76 -11.72
#